data_AF-A0A2K4ZEF9-F1
#
_entry.id   AF-A0A2K4ZEF9-F1
#
_cell.length_a   1.000
_cell.length_b   1.000
_cell.length_c   1.000
_cell.angle_alpha   90.00
_cell.angle_beta   90.00
_cell.angle_gamma   90.00
#
_symmetry.space_group_name_H-M   'P 1'
#
loop_
_entity.id
_entity.type
_entity.pdbx_description
1 polymer ?
#
loop_
_entity_poly.entity_id
_entity_poly.type
_entity_poly.pdbx_seq_one_letter_code
_entity_poly.pdbx_strand_id
1 'polypeptide(L)' 'MLKNNIEVDVKVKCIEAETTQAKLAEDIGTTPSYVNRLIKKSEKIVNKTFIQMLESLGYDVELTYVKKE' A
#
# COMPACT_ATOMS: atom_id res chain seq x y z
N MET A 1 -1.16 14.63 -10.13
CA MET A 1 -1.98 13.75 -9.29
C MET A 1 -1.40 12.36 -9.38
N LEU A 2 -1.54 11.54 -8.33
CA LEU A 2 -1.14 10.13 -8.40
C LEU A 2 -1.97 9.44 -9.49
N LYS A 3 -1.32 8.78 -10.45
CA LYS A 3 -2.01 8.07 -11.54
C LYS A 3 -2.47 6.67 -11.13
N ASN A 4 -1.82 6.07 -10.13
CA ASN A 4 -2.10 4.71 -9.65
C ASN A 4 -3.37 4.65 -8.78
N ASN A 5 -4.12 3.55 -8.92
CA ASN A 5 -5.22 3.22 -8.02
C ASN A 5 -4.70 2.32 -6.90
N ILE A 6 -4.12 2.95 -5.88
CA ILE A 6 -3.49 2.30 -4.73
C ILE A 6 -4.44 1.30 -4.04
N GLU A 7 -5.72 1.63 -3.91
CA GLU A 7 -6.67 0.75 -3.24
C GLU A 7 -6.78 -0.60 -3.96
N VAL A 8 -6.87 -0.57 -5.29
CA VAL A 8 -6.95 -1.77 -6.11
C VAL A 8 -5.60 -2.51 -6.08
N ASP A 9 -4.49 -1.79 -6.26
CA ASP A 9 -3.15 -2.39 -6.30
C ASP A 9 -2.85 -3.16 -5.01
N VAL A 10 -3.08 -2.55 -3.84
CA VAL A 10 -2.82 -3.22 -2.55
C VAL A 10 -3.73 -4.42 -2.34
N LYS A 11 -5.00 -4.34 -2.76
CA LYS A 11 -5.94 -5.48 -2.67
C LYS A 11 -5.49 -6.65 -3.55
N VAL A 12 -5.07 -6.38 -4.78
CA VAL A 12 -4.54 -7.41 -5.69
C VAL A 12 -3.29 -8.04 -5.08
N LYS A 13 -2.37 -7.25 -4.53
CA LYS A 13 -1.15 -7.75 -3.88
C LYS A 13 -1.44 -8.63 -2.67
N CYS A 14 -2.43 -8.29 -1.85
CA CYS A 14 -2.85 -9.16 -0.76
C CYS A 14 -3.38 -10.51 -1.26
N ILE A 15 -4.15 -10.53 -2.35
CA ILE A 15 -4.67 -11.77 -2.95
C ILE A 15 -3.53 -12.62 -3.51
N GLU A 16 -2.60 -12.01 -4.25
CA GLU A 16 -1.42 -12.68 -4.81
C GLU A 16 -0.53 -13.31 -3.73
N ALA A 17 -0.43 -12.66 -2.57
CA ALA A 17 0.34 -13.15 -1.43
C ALA A 17 -0.48 -14.03 -0.46
N GLU A 18 -1.69 -14.47 -0.85
CA GLU A 18 -2.61 -15.28 -0.03
C GLU A 18 -2.81 -14.74 1.40
N THR A 19 -2.80 -13.41 1.55
CA THR A 19 -2.91 -12.70 2.84
C THR A 19 -4.12 -11.77 2.88
N THR A 20 -4.34 -11.14 4.03
CA THR A 20 -5.40 -10.15 4.22
C THR A 20 -4.82 -8.80 4.66
N GLN A 21 -5.56 -7.72 4.43
CA GLN A 21 -5.15 -6.40 4.93
C GLN A 21 -5.07 -6.35 6.45
N ALA A 22 -5.86 -7.18 7.16
CA ALA A 22 -5.79 -7.29 8.61
C ALA A 22 -4.47 -7.95 9.04
N LYS A 23 -4.10 -9.06 8.41
CA LYS A 23 -2.81 -9.74 8.61
C LYS A 23 -1.64 -8.81 8.30
N LEU A 24 -1.68 -8.13 7.16
CA LEU A 24 -0.66 -7.15 6.77
C LEU A 24 -0.53 -6.00 7.78
N ALA A 25 -1.64 -5.56 8.39
CA ALA A 25 -1.60 -4.56 9.45
C ALA A 25 -0.95 -5.10 10.73
N GLU A 26 -1.26 -6.35 11.11
CA GLU A 26 -0.64 -7.03 12.24
C GLU A 26 0.87 -7.19 12.04
N ASP A 27 1.29 -7.64 10.86
CA ASP A 27 2.70 -7.93 10.52
C ASP A 27 3.59 -6.69 10.64
N ILE A 28 3.07 -5.51 10.31
CA ILE A 28 3.79 -4.24 10.41
C ILE A 28 3.50 -3.46 11.70
N GLY A 29 2.77 -4.05 12.65
CA GLY A 29 2.48 -3.47 13.96
C GLY A 29 1.56 -2.25 13.91
N THR A 30 0.58 -2.24 13.01
CA THR A 30 -0.43 -1.17 12.89
C THR A 30 -1.87 -1.71 13.00
N THR A 31 -2.86 -0.84 12.84
CA THR A 31 -4.27 -1.24 12.88
C THR A 31 -4.86 -1.41 11.47
N PRO A 32 -5.77 -2.37 11.25
CA PRO A 32 -6.46 -2.52 9.96
C PRO A 32 -7.20 -1.24 9.52
N SER A 33 -7.72 -0.46 10.48
CA SER A 33 -8.38 0.82 10.20
C SER A 33 -7.40 1.87 9.67
N TYR A 34 -6.15 1.87 10.14
CA TYR A 34 -5.10 2.74 9.63
C TYR A 34 -4.71 2.36 8.20
N VAL A 35 -4.53 1.06 7.91
CA VAL A 35 -4.27 0.56 6.55
C VAL A 35 -5.39 0.94 5.60
N ASN A 36 -6.65 0.73 5.99
CA ASN A 36 -7.82 1.11 5.17
C ASN A 36 -7.87 2.62 4.89
N ARG A 37 -7.54 3.47 5.88
CA ARG A 37 -7.46 4.92 5.68
C ARG A 37 -6.33 5.30 4.73
N LEU A 38 -5.21 4.59 4.79
CA LEU A 38 -4.01 4.84 4.01
C LEU A 38 -4.25 4.51 2.52
N ILE A 39 -4.75 3.31 2.21
CA ILE A 39 -5.01 2.88 0.82
C ILE A 39 -6.08 3.73 0.12
N LYS A 40 -7.04 4.29 0.89
CA LYS A 40 -8.09 5.19 0.36
C LYS A 40 -7.61 6.62 0.14
N LYS A 41 -6.46 7.02 0.71
CA LYS A 41 -5.91 8.38 0.59
C LYS A 41 -4.65 8.37 -0.27
N SER A 42 -4.85 8.51 -1.58
CA SER A 42 -3.78 8.53 -2.58
C SER A 42 -2.72 9.63 -2.35
N GLU A 43 -3.09 10.79 -1.79
CA GLU A 43 -2.17 11.92 -1.61
C GLU A 43 -1.08 11.69 -0.55
N LYS A 44 -1.31 10.81 0.43
CA LYS A 44 -0.38 10.57 1.56
C LYS A 44 0.19 9.16 1.56
N ILE A 45 0.15 8.50 0.41
CA ILE A 45 0.49 7.08 0.31
C ILE A 45 1.99 6.82 0.45
N VAL A 46 2.84 7.72 -0.04
CA VAL A 46 4.30 7.58 0.07
C VAL A 46 4.73 7.93 1.49
N ASN A 47 4.63 6.96 2.40
CA ASN A 47 5.06 7.09 3.78
C ASN A 47 5.70 5.79 4.28
N LYS A 48 6.27 5.83 5.49
CA LYS A 48 6.98 4.69 6.08
C LYS A 48 6.11 3.44 6.19
N THR A 49 4.84 3.58 6.60
CA THR A 49 3.93 2.44 6.77
C THR A 49 3.63 1.76 5.44
N PHE A 50 3.44 2.54 4.36
CA PHE A 50 3.21 1.97 3.04
C PHE A 50 4.43 1.18 2.53
N ILE A 51 5.64 1.68 2.76
CA ILE A 51 6.87 0.97 2.39
C ILE A 51 6.97 -0.34 3.18
N GLN A 52 6.72 -0.31 4.49
CA GLN A 52 6.73 -1.51 5.33
C GLN A 52 5.67 -2.54 4.91
N MET A 53 4.50 -2.09 4.44
CA MET A 53 3.49 -2.98 3.87
C MET A 53 4.01 -3.71 2.64
N LEU A 54 4.61 -3.00 1.70
CA LEU A 54 5.14 -3.61 0.48
C LEU A 54 6.33 -4.52 0.78
N GLU A 55 7.18 -4.15 1.72
CA GLU A 55 8.28 -4.98 2.22
C GLU A 55 7.77 -6.28 2.86
N SER A 56 6.73 -6.21 3.70
CA SER A 56 6.09 -7.39 4.29
C SER A 56 5.42 -8.29 3.26
N LEU A 57 5.08 -7.76 2.09
CA LEU A 57 4.57 -8.50 0.94
C LEU A 57 5.69 -8.99 0.01
N GLY A 58 6.96 -8.71 0.32
CA GLY A 58 8.13 -9.12 -0.46
C GLY A 58 8.44 -8.24 -1.67
N TYR A 59 8.02 -6.97 -1.66
CA TYR A 59 8.25 -6.02 -2.75
C TYR A 59 9.13 -4.85 -2.33
N ASP A 60 10.08 -4.50 -3.20
CA ASP A 60 10.75 -3.20 -3.18
C ASP A 60 9.87 -2.11 -3.82
N VAL A 61 10.03 -0.86 -3.37
CA VAL A 61 9.23 0.27 -3.85
C VAL A 61 10.07 1.19 -4.73
N GLU A 62 9.71 1.30 -6.00
CA GLU A 62 10.25 2.29 -6.94
C GLU A 62 9.22 3.39 -7.24
N LEU A 63 9.66 4.65 -7.25
CA LEU A 63 8.81 5.80 -7.58
C LEU A 63 9.21 6.39 -8.93
N THR A 64 8.28 6.38 -9.89
CA THR A 64 8.45 6.99 -11.21
C THR A 64 7.67 8.30 -11.33
N TYR A 65 8.23 9.28 -12.04
CA TYR A 65 7.62 10.58 -12.30
C TYR A 65 7.22 10.74 -13.76
N VAL A 66 6.01 11.24 -14.01
CA VAL A 66 5.51 11.53 -15.37
C VAL A 66 5.13 13.01 -15.48
N LYS A 67 5.39 13.61 -16.65
CA LYS A 67 4.97 15.00 -16.91
C LYS A 67 3.45 15.11 -16.82
N LYS A 68 2.96 16.23 -16.27
CA LYS A 68 1.52 16.55 -16.28
C LYS A 68 1.11 16.90 -17.70
N GLU A 69 -0.01 16.35 -18.14
CA GLU A 69 -0.72 16.73 -19.36
C GLU A 69 -1.77 17.81 -19.03
#